data_AF-Q8TM17-F1
#
_entry.id   AF-Q8TM17-F1
#
_cell.length_a   1.000
_cell.length_b   1.000
_cell.length_c   1.000
_cell.angle_alpha   90.00
_cell.angle_beta   90.00
_cell.angle_gamma   90.00
#
_symmetry.space_group_name_H-M   'P 1'
#
loop_
_entity.id
_entity.type
_entity.pdbx_description
1 polymer ?
#
loop_
_entity_poly.entity_id
_entity_poly.type
_entity_poly.pdbx_seq_one_letter_code
_entity_poly.pdbx_strand_id
1 'polypeptide(L)'
;MTGIEWQWTSFQNFDTPEYQMMVPDPENYTLAFFPDGTYHIKADCNNGSGNYTLEGNNLTLGSASITRMACGPYSMDGEYMSLLQGVGSAALEEEQLVLYPGIEGDKMFFTNGGEAEQ
;
A
#
# COMPACT_ATOMS: atom_id res chain seq x y z
N MET A 1 -8.19 -9.24 -4.91
CA MET A 1 -7.48 -8.01 -4.49
C MET A 1 -7.86 -6.79 -5.33
N THR A 2 -8.51 -6.95 -6.48
CA THR A 2 -8.96 -5.83 -7.33
C THR A 2 -10.34 -5.31 -6.92
N GLY A 3 -10.64 -4.06 -7.25
CA GLY A 3 -11.94 -3.41 -6.97
C GLY A 3 -12.21 -3.13 -5.49
N ILE A 4 -11.19 -3.24 -4.65
CA ILE A 4 -11.25 -3.01 -3.20
C ILE A 4 -10.31 -1.85 -2.87
N GLU A 5 -10.77 -0.94 -2.01
CA GLU A 5 -9.92 0.08 -1.42
C GLU A 5 -9.22 -0.50 -0.19
N TRP A 6 -7.94 -0.81 -0.31
CA TRP A 6 -7.14 -1.38 0.77
C TRP A 6 -6.56 -0.26 1.64
N GLN A 7 -6.82 -0.29 2.94
CA GLN A 7 -6.36 0.72 3.90
C GLN A 7 -5.15 0.21 4.68
N TRP A 8 -4.03 0.94 4.66
CA TRP A 8 -2.79 0.54 5.33
C TRP A 8 -2.91 0.68 6.85
N THR A 9 -2.88 -0.43 7.58
CA THR A 9 -3.14 -0.45 9.03
C THR A 9 -1.87 -0.58 9.87
N SER A 10 -0.88 -1.33 9.38
CA SER A 10 0.38 -1.50 10.09
C SER A 10 1.53 -1.91 9.18
N PHE A 11 2.74 -1.80 9.72
CA PHE A 11 3.94 -2.37 9.14
C PHE A 11 4.78 -3.07 10.19
N GLN A 12 5.39 -4.18 9.78
CA GLN A 12 6.28 -5.00 10.58
C GLN A 12 7.62 -5.11 9.86
N ASN A 13 8.69 -4.73 10.55
CA ASN A 13 10.04 -4.91 10.08
C ASN A 13 10.53 -6.33 10.41
N PHE A 14 11.25 -6.96 9.49
CA PHE A 14 11.74 -8.32 9.65
C PHE A 14 12.77 -8.48 10.78
N ASP A 15 13.63 -7.49 11.01
CA ASP A 15 14.66 -7.55 12.05
C ASP A 15 14.06 -7.45 13.46
N THR A 16 12.84 -6.92 13.58
CA THR A 16 12.17 -6.65 14.85
C THR A 16 10.70 -7.10 14.81
N PRO A 17 10.44 -8.41 14.57
CA PRO A 17 9.11 -8.93 14.28
C PRO A 17 8.12 -8.77 15.44
N GLU A 18 8.61 -8.61 16.68
CA GLU A 18 7.78 -8.34 17.86
C GLU A 18 7.21 -6.91 17.91
N TYR A 19 7.73 -5.99 17.10
CA TYR A 19 7.25 -4.62 17.01
C TYR A 19 6.50 -4.38 15.70
N GLN A 20 5.34 -3.75 15.81
CA GLN A 20 4.58 -3.26 14.67
C GLN A 20 4.34 -1.77 14.80
N MET A 21 4.59 -1.04 13.73
CA MET A 21 4.19 0.36 13.64
C MET A 21 2.72 0.40 13.21
N MET A 22 1.89 1.12 13.97
CA MET A 22 0.47 1.27 13.66
C MET A 22 0.26 2.56 12.86
N VAL A 23 -0.62 2.51 11.87
CA VAL A 23 -1.06 3.68 11.11
C VAL A 23 -2.30 4.26 11.80
N PRO A 24 -2.26 5.51 12.30
CA PRO A 24 -3.36 6.08 13.08
C PRO A 24 -4.67 6.27 12.30
N ASP A 25 -4.57 6.68 11.03
CA ASP A 25 -5.72 6.98 10.15
C ASP A 25 -5.62 6.19 8.82
N PRO A 26 -5.84 4.86 8.81
CA PRO A 26 -5.67 4.01 7.64
C PRO A 26 -6.48 4.42 6.40
N GLU A 27 -7.63 5.07 6.58
CA GLU A 27 -8.48 5.63 5.52
C GLU A 27 -7.80 6.78 4.73
N ASN A 28 -6.70 7.29 5.25
CA ASN A 28 -5.86 8.28 4.58
C ASN A 28 -4.70 7.63 3.81
N TYR A 29 -4.48 6.33 3.93
CA TYR A 29 -3.40 5.60 3.25
C TYR A 29 -3.96 4.41 2.49
N THR A 30 -4.47 4.67 1.28
CA THR A 30 -5.22 3.68 0.51
C THR A 30 -4.50 3.23 -0.75
N LEU A 31 -4.75 1.98 -1.13
CA LEU A 31 -4.29 1.35 -2.36
C LEU A 31 -5.45 0.58 -3.00
N ALA A 32 -5.74 0.86 -4.27
CA ALA A 32 -6.75 0.14 -5.03
C ALA A 32 -6.14 -0.39 -6.33
N PHE A 33 -6.46 -1.64 -6.68
CA PHE A 33 -6.05 -2.27 -7.93
C PHE A 33 -7.26 -2.44 -8.85
N PHE A 34 -7.11 -2.13 -10.14
CA PHE A 34 -8.20 -2.23 -11.11
C PHE A 34 -7.93 -3.28 -12.21
N PRO A 35 -8.98 -3.90 -12.76
CA PRO A 35 -8.84 -4.94 -13.78
C PRO A 35 -8.14 -4.51 -15.07
N ASP A 36 -8.04 -3.20 -15.32
CA ASP A 36 -7.37 -2.63 -16.49
C ASP A 36 -5.83 -2.52 -16.33
N GLY A 37 -5.29 -2.96 -15.19
CA GLY A 37 -3.86 -2.91 -14.88
C GLY A 37 -3.41 -1.59 -14.27
N THR A 38 -4.35 -0.72 -13.87
CA THR A 38 -4.04 0.51 -13.13
C THR A 38 -4.21 0.33 -11.62
N TYR A 39 -3.47 1.11 -10.85
CA TYR A 39 -3.66 1.20 -9.41
C TYR A 39 -3.77 2.67 -8.98
N HIS A 40 -4.62 2.93 -7.99
CA HIS A 40 -4.76 4.24 -7.35
C HIS A 40 -4.19 4.18 -5.94
N ILE A 41 -3.64 5.31 -5.51
CA ILE A 41 -3.13 5.49 -4.16
C ILE A 41 -3.61 6.81 -3.56
N LYS A 42 -3.86 6.77 -2.26
CA LYS A 42 -3.93 7.94 -1.40
C LYS A 42 -2.85 7.82 -0.35
N ALA A 43 -2.00 8.82 -0.24
CA ALA A 43 -0.92 8.94 0.73
C ALA A 43 -1.17 10.21 1.55
N ASP A 44 -1.95 10.05 2.60
CA ASP A 44 -2.58 11.12 3.37
C ASP A 44 -3.37 12.10 2.47
N CYS A 45 -2.86 13.32 2.32
CA CYS A 45 -3.45 14.31 1.46
C CYS A 45 -3.14 14.07 -0.03
N ASN A 46 -2.06 13.36 -0.35
CA ASN A 46 -1.60 13.16 -1.72
C ASN A 46 -2.37 12.04 -2.41
N ASN A 47 -2.73 12.23 -3.67
CA ASN A 47 -3.41 11.21 -4.47
C ASN A 47 -2.61 10.96 -5.75
N GLY A 48 -2.64 9.72 -6.22
CA GLY A 48 -1.90 9.34 -7.43
C GLY A 48 -2.38 8.04 -8.05
N SER A 49 -1.85 7.77 -9.24
CA SER A 49 -2.13 6.53 -9.96
C SER A 49 -0.92 6.08 -10.76
N GLY A 50 -0.86 4.78 -11.05
CA GLY A 50 0.15 4.17 -11.88
C GLY A 50 -0.36 2.88 -12.53
N ASN A 51 0.53 2.18 -13.23
CA ASN A 51 0.24 0.85 -13.75
C ASN A 51 0.86 -0.20 -12.82
N TYR A 52 0.25 -1.38 -12.71
CA TYR A 52 0.81 -2.50 -11.98
C TYR A 52 0.79 -3.77 -12.81
N THR A 53 1.65 -4.72 -12.46
CA THR A 53 1.59 -6.09 -12.97
C THR A 53 1.52 -7.06 -11.80
N LEU A 54 0.67 -8.08 -11.92
CA LEU A 54 0.57 -9.17 -10.95
C LEU A 54 0.68 -10.50 -11.68
N GLU A 55 1.75 -11.25 -11.39
CA GLU A 55 2.00 -12.59 -11.92
C GLU A 55 2.10 -13.59 -10.75
N GLY A 56 1.00 -14.30 -10.49
CA GLY A 56 0.87 -15.10 -9.28
C GLY A 56 0.90 -14.20 -8.04
N ASN A 57 1.96 -14.31 -7.25
CA ASN A 57 2.20 -13.43 -6.09
C ASN A 57 3.21 -12.31 -6.38
N ASN A 58 3.88 -12.32 -7.53
CA ASN A 58 4.84 -11.27 -7.88
C ASN A 58 4.06 -10.01 -8.26
N LEU A 59 4.25 -8.95 -7.49
CA LEU A 59 3.62 -7.65 -7.70
C LEU A 59 4.70 -6.65 -8.04
N THR A 60 4.53 -5.93 -9.15
CA THR A 60 5.36 -4.78 -9.50
C THR A 60 4.45 -3.56 -9.64
N LEU A 61 4.77 -2.49 -8.91
CA LEU A 61 4.15 -1.18 -9.06
C LEU A 61 5.03 -0.32 -9.98
N GLY A 62 4.46 0.12 -11.11
CA GLY A 62 5.09 1.12 -11.95
C GLY A 62 5.12 2.48 -11.27
N SER A 63 5.86 3.44 -11.82
CA SER A 63 5.92 4.79 -11.25
C SER A 63 4.54 5.45 -11.18
N ALA A 64 4.14 5.89 -9.99
CA ALA A 64 2.93 6.68 -9.80
C ALA A 64 3.14 8.13 -10.26
N SER A 65 2.12 8.68 -10.93
CA SER A 65 1.91 10.12 -10.99
C SER A 65 1.16 10.54 -9.73
N ILE A 66 1.78 11.34 -8.86
CA ILE A 66 1.22 11.74 -7.56
C ILE A 66 1.25 13.26 -7.40
N THR A 67 0.28 13.81 -6.69
CA THR A 67 0.33 15.21 -6.23
C THR A 67 1.50 15.44 -5.27
N ARG A 68 1.90 16.71 -5.08
CA ARG A 68 2.99 17.10 -4.17
C ARG A 68 2.53 18.13 -3.16
N MET A 69 1.59 17.75 -2.31
CA MET A 69 1.11 18.53 -1.18
C MET A 69 1.92 18.18 0.07
N ALA A 70 2.04 19.15 0.99
CA ALA A 70 2.64 18.94 2.29
C ALA A 70 1.55 18.53 3.29
N CYS A 71 1.45 17.23 3.61
CA CYS A 71 0.33 16.67 4.39
C CYS A 71 0.39 16.96 5.90
N GLY A 72 1.53 17.49 6.38
CA GLY A 72 1.70 17.91 7.77
C GLY A 72 2.70 17.03 8.52
N PRO A 73 3.06 17.40 9.77
CA PRO A 73 4.17 16.78 10.50
C PRO A 73 3.88 15.38 11.05
N TYR A 74 2.62 14.94 11.05
CA TYR A 74 2.21 13.61 11.51
C TYR A 74 1.85 12.67 10.37
N SER A 75 1.96 13.15 9.13
CA SER A 75 1.75 12.35 7.93
C SER A 75 2.81 11.26 7.84
N MET A 76 2.39 10.09 7.38
CA MET A 76 3.22 8.94 7.02
C MET A 76 3.32 8.77 5.49
N ASP A 77 3.03 9.83 4.72
CA ASP A 77 3.02 9.80 3.24
C ASP A 77 4.39 9.39 2.68
N GLY A 78 5.48 9.90 3.25
CA GLY A 78 6.83 9.55 2.84
C GLY A 78 7.17 8.07 3.06
N GLU A 79 6.87 7.55 4.25
CA GLU A 79 7.07 6.15 4.62
C GLU A 79 6.22 5.23 3.74
N TYR A 80 4.93 5.53 3.60
CA TYR A 80 4.00 4.76 2.77
C TYR A 80 4.50 4.64 1.33
N MET A 81 4.86 5.78 0.72
CA MET A 81 5.35 5.83 -0.65
C MET A 81 6.69 5.13 -0.85
N SER A 82 7.58 5.19 0.15
CA SER A 82 8.87 4.50 0.11
C SER A 82 8.69 2.99 0.16
N LEU A 83 7.78 2.50 1.02
CA LEU A 83 7.51 1.07 1.16
C LEU A 83 6.84 0.51 -0.11
N LEU A 84 5.85 1.22 -0.67
CA LEU A 84 5.17 0.79 -1.91
C LEU A 84 6.14 0.64 -3.09
N GLN A 85 7.13 1.54 -3.22
CA GLN A 85 8.16 1.44 -4.26
C GLN A 85 9.04 0.19 -4.13
N GLY A 86 9.16 -0.36 -2.93
CA GLY A 86 9.93 -1.57 -2.67
C GLY A 86 9.15 -2.87 -2.81
N VAL A 87 7.83 -2.83 -3.06
CA VAL A 87 7.00 -4.03 -3.10
C VAL A 87 7.41 -4.95 -4.26
N GLY A 88 7.72 -6.20 -3.93
CA GLY A 88 8.00 -7.25 -4.91
C GLY A 88 6.96 -8.38 -4.92
N SER A 89 6.12 -8.47 -3.89
CA SER A 89 5.07 -9.47 -3.83
C SER A 89 3.87 -9.06 -2.99
N ALA A 90 2.74 -9.71 -3.24
CA ALA A 90 1.49 -9.54 -2.53
C ALA A 90 0.86 -10.89 -2.21
N ALA A 91 0.15 -10.94 -1.08
CA ALA A 91 -0.69 -12.07 -0.68
C ALA A 91 -2.00 -11.59 -0.08
N LEU A 92 -3.02 -12.44 -0.16
CA LEU A 92 -4.24 -12.29 0.63
C LEU A 92 -4.19 -13.31 1.77
N GLU A 93 -4.04 -12.83 2.99
CA GLU A 93 -3.99 -13.63 4.22
C GLU A 93 -5.20 -13.23 5.08
N GLU A 94 -6.09 -14.18 5.42
CA GLU A 94 -7.24 -13.92 6.31
C GLU A 94 -8.09 -12.68 5.91
N GLU A 95 -8.39 -12.54 4.61
CA GLU A 95 -9.13 -11.40 4.02
C GLU A 95 -8.38 -10.05 4.05
N GLN A 96 -7.14 -10.06 4.53
CA GLN A 96 -6.25 -8.92 4.57
C GLN A 96 -5.29 -8.95 3.38
N LEU A 97 -5.03 -7.80 2.78
CA LEU A 97 -3.93 -7.67 1.82
C LEU A 97 -2.62 -7.50 2.60
N VAL A 98 -1.63 -8.30 2.25
CA VAL A 98 -0.26 -8.20 2.78
C VAL A 98 0.67 -7.93 1.61
N LEU A 99 1.43 -6.84 1.69
CA LEU A 99 2.50 -6.53 0.74
C LEU A 99 3.84 -6.80 1.41
N TYR A 100 4.79 -7.33 0.63
CA TYR A 100 6.14 -7.59 1.09
C TYR A 100 7.10 -6.65 0.35
N PRO A 101 7.44 -5.50 0.98
CA PRO A 101 8.50 -4.63 0.47
C PRO A 101 9.87 -5.27 0.66
N GLY A 102 10.75 -5.05 -0.33
CA GLY A 102 12.15 -5.52 -0.30
C GLY A 102 12.30 -7.03 -0.43
N ILE A 103 13.47 -7.54 -0.04
CA ILE A 103 13.82 -8.96 -0.05
C ILE A 103 13.87 -9.58 1.35
N GLU A 104 13.79 -8.76 2.39
CA GLU A 104 14.10 -9.17 3.76
C GLU A 104 12.85 -9.59 4.56
N GLY A 105 11.66 -9.67 3.97
CA GLY A 105 10.49 -10.23 4.66
C GLY A 105 9.71 -9.22 5.51
N ASP A 106 10.00 -7.92 5.34
CA ASP A 106 9.14 -6.83 5.81
C ASP A 106 7.71 -7.02 5.31
N LYS A 107 6.74 -6.53 6.08
CA LYS A 107 5.31 -6.67 5.77
C LYS A 107 4.56 -5.38 5.98
N MET A 108 3.77 -5.00 4.99
CA MET A 108 2.70 -4.02 5.11
C MET A 108 1.36 -4.73 5.16
N PHE A 109 0.52 -4.32 6.08
CA PHE A 109 -0.76 -4.93 6.39
C PHE A 109 -1.90 -3.99 6.01
N PHE A 110 -2.89 -4.50 5.27
CA PHE A 110 -3.99 -3.68 4.77
C PHE A 110 -5.36 -4.32 4.95
N THR A 111 -6.30 -3.59 5.56
CA THR A 111 -7.69 -4.06 5.69
C THR A 111 -8.56 -3.62 4.51
N ASN A 112 -9.68 -4.31 4.32
CA ASN A 112 -10.66 -3.99 3.29
C ASN A 112 -11.49 -2.76 3.72
N GLY A 113 -11.29 -1.63 3.04
CA GLY A 113 -12.00 -0.37 3.26
C GLY A 113 -13.32 -0.25 2.49
N GLY A 114 -13.67 -1.23 1.65
CA GLY A 114 -14.87 -1.22 0.81
C GLY A 114 -14.58 -1.26 -0.69
N GLU A 115 -15.60 -0.92 -1.47
CA GLU A 115 -15.51 -0.85 -2.93
C GLU A 115 -14.63 0.32 -3.37
N ALA A 116 -13.67 0.07 -4.25
CA ALA A 116 -12.84 1.13 -4.82
C ALA A 116 -13.57 1.83 -5.96
N GLU A 117 -13.57 3.16 -5.93
CA GLU A 117 -14.04 3.99 -7.04
C GLU A 117 -12.86 4.32 -7.98
N GLN A 118 -13.10 4.22 -9.29
CA GLN A 118 -12.16 4.63 -10.34
C GLN A 118 -12.32 6.10 -10.69
#